data_AF-A0AAV7XVS7-F1
#
_entry.id   AF-A0AAV7XVS7-F1
#
_cell.length_a   1.000
_cell.length_b   1.000
_cell.length_c   1.000
_cell.angle_alpha   90.00
_cell.angle_beta   90.00
_cell.angle_gamma   90.00
#
_symmetry.space_group_name_H-M   'P 1'
#
loop_
_entity.id
_entity.type
_entity.pdbx_description
1 polymer ?
#
loop_
_entity_poly.entity_id
_entity_poly.type
_entity_poly.pdbx_seq_one_letter_code
_entity_poly.pdbx_strand_id
1 'polypeptide(L)'
;MALRGIVEVLQREGISPYLINHIISVALTDTTTIRWGKDLLRTIIRGQGVRQGCPFSPRLFIFVLHWIIRQVVQRCPAFSLDLLNETILPACLAFADDLLLMATSMEAIEEFVRELIPLLQRFTMEINFSESELLVRQPGHTGEGLPRQVRIAGHLFQQVRRIVCLGAVIGEGLDRQPMVHQRIRRAQRGAAALLPTFHRHPLPVRLVYKLYRTIISPALSYELCTAASTVRSRATLQRESAVLLNGLLGTARGGTPALTPQELGESSLARAVCRARIRYYGHIIRRPQGHILKSAFHLRLGWLMQGRPCFTYKDSLKRDLRRFPRPAEGWRRLLRSKAAASLHLQRAPFLDQQEEEEGTEVEGDV
;
A
#
# COMPACT_ATOMS: atom_id res chain seq x y z
N MET A 1 12.06 -8.47 21.28
CA MET A 1 13.39 -8.44 20.62
C MET A 1 14.51 -8.40 21.64
N ALA A 2 15.34 -9.44 21.71
CA ALA A 2 16.36 -9.59 22.75
C ALA A 2 17.66 -8.88 22.36
N LEU A 3 18.24 -8.12 23.30
CA LEU A 3 19.49 -7.37 23.13
C LEU A 3 20.63 -8.25 22.56
N ARG A 4 20.80 -9.45 23.11
CA ARG A 4 21.85 -10.39 22.70
C ARG A 4 21.75 -10.76 21.22
N GLY A 5 20.53 -11.02 20.72
CA GLY A 5 20.31 -11.33 19.31
C GLY A 5 20.64 -10.15 18.41
N ILE A 6 20.24 -8.94 18.80
CA ILE A 6 20.57 -7.71 18.05
C ILE A 6 22.09 -7.55 17.92
N VAL A 7 22.82 -7.68 19.03
CA VAL A 7 24.28 -7.56 19.05
C VAL A 7 24.94 -8.61 18.16
N GLU A 8 24.49 -9.87 18.22
CA GLU A 8 25.00 -10.95 17.37
C GLU A 8 24.86 -10.62 15.88
N VAL A 9 23.69 -10.09 15.47
CA VAL A 9 23.45 -9.69 14.07
C VAL A 9 24.36 -8.53 13.67
N LEU A 10 24.47 -7.49 14.50
CA LEU A 10 25.34 -6.33 14.20
C LEU A 10 26.81 -6.77 14.04
N GLN A 11 27.29 -7.68 14.89
CA GLN A 11 28.65 -8.22 14.80
C GLN A 11 28.87 -9.02 13.52
N ARG A 12 27.91 -9.89 13.14
CA ARG A 12 27.99 -10.69 11.91
C ARG A 12 27.99 -9.85 10.64
N GLU A 13 27.32 -8.71 10.67
CA GLU A 13 27.29 -7.74 9.57
C GLU A 13 28.52 -6.80 9.57
N GLY A 14 29.52 -7.08 10.42
CA GLY A 14 30.82 -6.38 10.41
C GLY A 14 30.80 -5.01 11.10
N ILE A 15 29.79 -4.72 11.93
CA ILE A 15 29.70 -3.44 12.64
C ILE A 15 30.69 -3.43 13.80
N SER A 16 31.46 -2.35 13.92
CA SER A 16 32.50 -2.24 14.93
C SER A 16 31.93 -2.32 16.36
N PRO A 17 32.63 -2.95 17.31
CA PRO A 17 32.21 -3.02 18.71
C PRO A 17 31.94 -1.63 19.32
N TYR A 18 32.72 -0.61 18.92
CA TYR A 18 32.52 0.77 19.34
C TYR A 18 31.14 1.31 18.95
N LEU A 19 30.71 1.09 17.71
CA LEU A 19 29.39 1.55 17.24
C LEU A 19 28.27 0.71 17.87
N ILE A 20 28.48 -0.58 18.07
CA ILE A 20 27.52 -1.45 18.77
C ILE A 20 27.28 -0.92 20.19
N ASN A 21 28.33 -0.57 20.94
CA ASN A 21 28.19 0.00 22.28
C ASN A 21 27.38 1.30 22.28
N HIS A 22 27.58 2.17 21.28
CA HIS A 22 26.75 3.36 21.11
C HIS A 22 25.28 3.03 20.80
N ILE A 23 25.02 2.05 19.93
CA ILE A 23 23.66 1.60 19.62
C ILE A 23 22.98 1.06 20.89
N ILE A 24 23.70 0.29 21.70
CA ILE A 24 23.21 -0.23 22.98
C ILE A 24 22.85 0.95 23.91
N SER A 25 23.77 1.90 24.06
CA SER A 25 23.57 3.09 24.91
C SER A 25 22.40 3.97 24.48
N VAL A 26 22.11 4.08 23.18
CA VAL A 26 21.13 5.04 22.66
C VAL A 26 19.75 4.42 22.44
N ALA A 27 19.70 3.18 21.95
CA ALA A 27 18.46 2.58 21.43
C ALA A 27 17.95 1.39 22.24
N LEU A 28 18.80 0.78 23.07
CA LEU A 28 18.52 -0.49 23.74
C LEU A 28 18.62 -0.43 25.26
N THR A 29 19.28 0.60 25.81
CA THR A 29 19.24 0.93 27.23
C THR A 29 18.29 2.10 27.42
N ASP A 30 17.14 1.82 28.00
CA ASP A 30 16.14 2.85 28.30
C ASP A 30 15.56 2.60 29.68
N THR A 31 15.31 3.70 30.39
CA THR A 31 14.69 3.69 31.69
C THR A 31 13.42 4.52 31.61
N THR A 32 12.30 3.91 31.97
CA THR A 32 10.99 4.56 31.94
C THR A 32 10.59 4.91 33.36
N THR A 33 10.37 6.18 33.62
CA THR A 33 9.85 6.65 34.91
C THR A 33 8.44 7.17 34.69
N ILE A 34 7.46 6.61 35.39
CA ILE A 34 6.05 6.98 35.22
C ILE A 34 5.71 8.05 36.26
N ARG A 35 5.24 9.21 35.82
CA ARG A 35 4.70 10.24 36.72
C ARG A 35 3.18 10.19 36.69
N TRP A 36 2.56 10.02 37.85
CA TRP A 36 1.10 10.05 38.01
C TRP A 36 0.72 11.19 38.94
N GLY A 37 0.13 12.25 38.39
CA GLY A 37 -0.10 13.50 39.14
C GLY A 37 1.23 14.13 39.59
N LYS A 38 1.41 14.28 40.90
CA LYS A 38 2.65 14.80 41.51
C LYS A 38 3.65 13.69 41.85
N ASP A 39 3.22 12.43 41.87
CA ASP A 39 4.05 11.33 42.32
C ASP A 39 4.87 10.76 41.17
N LEU A 40 6.17 10.59 41.42
CA LEU A 40 7.08 9.90 40.52
C LEU A 40 7.19 8.43 40.96
N LEU A 41 6.67 7.53 40.14
CA LEU A 41 6.78 6.09 40.37
C LEU A 41 8.21 5.62 40.11
N ARG A 42 8.50 4.39 40.58
CA ARG A 42 9.81 3.75 40.40
C ARG A 42 10.25 3.76 38.93
N THR A 43 11.54 3.94 38.72
CA THR A 43 12.16 3.79 37.41
C THR A 43 12.15 2.32 37.00
N ILE A 44 11.58 2.04 35.83
CA ILE A 44 11.51 0.72 35.22
C ILE A 44 12.62 0.64 34.17
N ILE A 45 13.55 -0.30 34.34
CA ILE A 45 14.54 -0.60 33.30
C ILE A 45 13.88 -1.50 32.27
N ARG A 46 13.88 -1.10 31.00
CA ARG A 46 13.36 -1.97 29.93
C ARG A 46 14.35 -3.09 29.66
N GLY A 47 13.90 -4.34 29.80
CA GLY A 47 14.74 -5.53 29.55
C GLY A 47 14.71 -6.05 28.11
N GLN A 48 13.63 -5.80 27.35
CA GLN A 48 13.45 -6.32 25.99
C GLN A 48 12.79 -5.32 25.04
N GLY A 49 13.10 -5.47 23.75
CA GLY A 49 12.58 -4.67 22.65
C GLY A 49 13.37 -3.40 22.38
N VAL A 50 13.03 -2.75 21.27
CA VAL A 50 13.60 -1.45 20.89
C VAL A 50 12.78 -0.30 21.49
N ARG A 51 13.39 0.89 21.61
CA ARG A 51 12.73 2.10 22.13
C ARG A 51 11.64 2.63 21.20
N GLN A 52 10.37 2.62 21.63
CA GLN A 52 9.30 3.27 20.87
C GLN A 52 9.47 4.79 20.93
N GLY A 53 9.26 5.48 19.81
CA GLY A 53 9.52 6.92 19.69
C GLY A 53 10.98 7.30 19.45
N CYS A 54 11.93 6.35 19.52
CA CYS A 54 13.31 6.60 19.10
C CYS A 54 13.41 6.59 17.56
N PRO A 55 14.01 7.62 16.92
CA PRO A 55 14.17 7.66 15.47
C PRO A 55 15.00 6.50 14.89
N PHE A 56 15.92 5.94 15.69
CA PHE A 56 16.80 4.85 15.26
C PHE A 56 16.16 3.46 15.38
N SER A 57 15.27 3.27 16.35
CA SER A 57 14.68 1.97 16.67
C SER A 57 13.94 1.29 15.51
N PRO A 58 13.14 1.98 14.67
CA PRO A 58 12.52 1.37 13.50
C PRO A 58 13.54 0.80 12.51
N ARG A 59 14.65 1.52 12.29
CA ARG A 59 15.71 1.07 11.37
C ARG A 59 16.44 -0.15 11.92
N LEU A 60 16.74 -0.16 13.21
CA LEU A 60 17.35 -1.32 13.88
C LEU A 60 16.44 -2.55 13.84
N PHE A 61 15.14 -2.36 14.08
CA PHE A 61 14.14 -3.43 13.98
C PHE A 61 14.09 -4.02 12.57
N ILE A 62 13.96 -3.17 11.54
CA ILE A 62 13.93 -3.59 10.14
C ILE A 62 15.23 -4.31 9.76
N PHE A 63 16.38 -3.85 10.23
CA PHE A 63 17.66 -4.47 9.95
C PHE A 63 17.74 -5.91 10.47
N VAL A 64 17.37 -6.12 11.74
CA VAL A 64 17.35 -7.45 12.36
C VAL A 64 16.32 -8.35 11.70
N LEU A 65 15.12 -7.84 11.42
CA LEU A 65 14.07 -8.62 10.74
C LEU A 65 14.49 -9.00 9.32
N HIS A 66 15.09 -8.08 8.57
CA HIS A 66 15.62 -8.35 7.23
C HIS A 66 16.70 -9.44 7.28
N TRP A 67 17.60 -9.39 8.27
CA TRP A 67 18.60 -10.44 8.49
C TRP A 67 17.94 -11.81 8.70
N ILE A 68 16.91 -11.89 9.56
CA ILE A 68 16.16 -13.12 9.82
C ILE A 68 15.50 -13.67 8.55
N ILE A 69 14.76 -12.81 7.83
CA ILE A 69 14.06 -13.22 6.60
C ILE A 69 15.07 -13.68 5.54
N ARG A 70 16.24 -13.02 5.46
CA ARG A 70 17.32 -13.44 4.55
C ARG A 70 17.83 -14.85 4.89
N GLN A 71 17.95 -15.20 6.17
CA GLN A 71 18.32 -16.56 6.58
C GLN A 71 17.24 -17.59 6.18
N VAL A 72 15.95 -17.26 6.31
CA VAL A 72 14.84 -18.13 5.86
C VAL A 72 14.91 -18.34 4.35
N VAL A 73 15.06 -17.28 3.58
CA VAL A 73 15.11 -17.34 2.11
C VAL A 73 16.32 -18.14 1.59
N GLN A 74 17.45 -18.15 2.33
CA GLN A 74 18.59 -19.02 2.00
C GLN A 74 18.27 -20.50 2.12
N ARG A 75 17.31 -20.88 2.98
CA ARG A 75 16.88 -22.27 3.18
C ARG A 75 15.66 -22.64 2.34
N CYS A 76 14.83 -21.65 2.02
CA CYS A 76 13.67 -21.78 1.15
C CYS A 76 13.91 -21.03 -0.18
N PRO A 77 14.77 -21.56 -1.09
CA PRO A 77 15.19 -20.85 -2.31
C PRO A 77 14.03 -20.60 -3.29
N ALA A 78 12.86 -21.20 -3.04
CA ALA A 78 11.64 -20.89 -3.77
C ALA A 78 11.21 -19.42 -3.59
N PHE A 79 11.52 -18.80 -2.46
CA PHE A 79 11.29 -17.37 -2.25
C PHE A 79 12.55 -16.57 -2.56
N SER A 80 12.37 -15.31 -2.97
CA SER A 80 13.49 -14.39 -3.15
C SER A 80 13.18 -13.05 -2.49
N LEU A 81 14.20 -12.45 -1.89
CA LEU A 81 14.20 -11.03 -1.47
C LEU A 81 14.79 -10.12 -2.54
N ASP A 82 15.39 -10.70 -3.59
CA ASP A 82 15.90 -9.92 -4.69
C ASP A 82 14.71 -9.37 -5.50
N LEU A 83 14.69 -8.06 -5.64
CA LEU A 83 13.72 -7.39 -6.47
C LEU A 83 14.02 -7.61 -7.95
N LEU A 84 15.22 -8.06 -8.35
CA LEU A 84 15.60 -8.40 -9.72
C LEU A 84 15.28 -9.86 -10.08
N ASN A 85 14.08 -10.33 -9.74
CA ASN A 85 13.64 -11.66 -10.08
C ASN A 85 12.70 -11.67 -11.31
N GLU A 86 13.03 -12.50 -12.31
CA GLU A 86 12.19 -12.70 -13.49
C GLU A 86 10.88 -13.42 -13.14
N THR A 87 10.93 -14.31 -12.14
CA THR A 87 9.74 -14.97 -11.59
C THR A 87 9.16 -14.15 -10.44
N ILE A 88 7.86 -13.90 -10.49
CA ILE A 88 7.16 -13.11 -9.45
C ILE A 88 6.69 -13.99 -8.30
N LEU A 89 6.37 -15.25 -8.58
CA LEU A 89 5.86 -16.20 -7.60
C LEU A 89 6.83 -17.39 -7.51
N PRO A 90 7.16 -17.84 -6.29
CA PRO A 90 6.79 -17.28 -5.00
C PRO A 90 7.39 -15.89 -4.71
N ALA A 91 6.68 -15.08 -3.93
CA ALA A 91 7.13 -13.76 -3.48
C ALA A 91 7.01 -13.60 -1.97
N CYS A 92 8.00 -12.93 -1.40
CA CYS A 92 8.05 -12.51 -0.01
C CYS A 92 8.13 -10.97 0.03
N LEU A 93 7.02 -10.31 0.38
CA LEU A 93 6.95 -8.86 0.49
C LEU A 93 6.88 -8.49 1.97
N ALA A 94 7.94 -7.88 2.49
CA ALA A 94 8.04 -7.47 3.88
C ALA A 94 7.94 -5.93 4.00
N PHE A 95 7.07 -5.45 4.87
CA PHE A 95 6.95 -4.03 5.22
C PHE A 95 6.81 -3.88 6.73
N ALA A 96 7.84 -3.33 7.39
CA ALA A 96 7.92 -3.36 8.84
C ALA A 96 7.69 -4.79 9.37
N ASP A 97 6.72 -4.99 10.24
CA ASP A 97 6.29 -6.28 10.78
C ASP A 97 5.27 -7.04 9.91
N ASP A 98 4.65 -6.38 8.92
CA ASP A 98 3.74 -7.03 7.98
C ASP A 98 4.51 -7.84 6.93
N LEU A 99 4.22 -9.15 6.85
CA LEU A 99 4.80 -10.06 5.88
C LEU A 99 3.72 -10.64 4.97
N LEU A 100 3.78 -10.35 3.68
CA LEU A 100 2.92 -10.96 2.66
C LEU A 100 3.69 -12.02 1.88
N LEU A 101 3.31 -13.28 2.10
CA LEU A 101 3.80 -14.43 1.33
C LEU A 101 2.80 -14.77 0.22
N MET A 102 3.29 -14.95 -1.01
CA MET A 102 2.50 -15.37 -2.14
C MET A 102 3.18 -16.56 -2.81
N ALA A 103 2.47 -17.66 -2.99
CA ALA A 103 2.97 -18.84 -3.69
C ALA A 103 1.83 -19.54 -4.43
N THR A 104 2.18 -20.40 -5.38
CA THR A 104 1.24 -21.27 -6.10
C THR A 104 1.03 -22.62 -5.41
N SER A 105 1.79 -22.90 -4.35
CA SER A 105 1.77 -24.13 -3.57
C SER A 105 1.68 -23.79 -2.08
N MET A 106 0.83 -24.51 -1.35
CA MET A 106 0.69 -24.34 0.10
C MET A 106 1.93 -24.85 0.83
N GLU A 107 2.56 -25.90 0.28
CA GLU A 107 3.78 -26.52 0.81
C GLU A 107 4.92 -25.51 0.89
N ALA A 108 5.07 -24.64 -0.13
CA ALA A 108 6.08 -23.57 -0.10
C ALA A 108 5.84 -22.57 1.04
N ILE A 109 4.57 -22.18 1.28
CA ILE A 109 4.21 -21.29 2.40
C ILE A 109 4.50 -21.99 3.73
N GLU A 110 4.13 -23.26 3.84
CA GLU A 110 4.36 -24.05 5.05
C GLU A 110 5.84 -24.18 5.38
N GLU A 111 6.68 -24.50 4.40
CA GLU A 111 8.13 -24.59 4.54
C GLU A 111 8.72 -23.26 5.04
N PHE A 112 8.31 -22.14 4.42
CA PHE A 112 8.77 -20.81 4.81
C PHE A 112 8.39 -20.48 6.26
N VAL A 113 7.14 -20.73 6.65
CA VAL A 113 6.66 -20.47 8.03
C VAL A 113 7.40 -21.35 9.03
N ARG A 114 7.62 -22.63 8.71
CA ARG A 114 8.34 -23.59 9.55
C ARG A 114 9.79 -23.16 9.82
N GLU A 115 10.47 -22.61 8.83
CA GLU A 115 11.83 -22.06 8.99
C GLU A 115 11.85 -20.71 9.73
N LEU A 116 10.82 -19.88 9.52
CA LEU A 116 10.73 -18.54 10.12
C LEU A 116 10.53 -18.58 11.64
N ILE A 117 9.64 -19.44 12.14
CA ILE A 117 9.27 -19.50 13.57
C ILE A 117 10.49 -19.67 14.51
N PRO A 118 11.35 -20.70 14.36
CA PRO A 118 12.48 -20.89 15.27
C PRO A 118 13.49 -19.74 15.19
N LEU A 119 13.66 -19.13 14.02
CA LEU A 119 14.51 -17.95 13.88
C LEU A 119 13.94 -16.75 14.61
N LEU A 120 12.64 -16.46 14.50
CA LEU A 120 12.01 -15.36 15.26
C LEU A 120 12.12 -15.57 16.77
N GLN A 121 11.90 -16.80 17.24
CA GLN A 121 11.97 -17.15 18.67
C GLN A 121 13.34 -16.86 19.29
N ARG A 122 14.44 -17.09 18.54
CA ARG A 122 15.80 -16.74 18.99
C ARG A 122 15.96 -15.25 19.31
N PHE A 123 15.16 -14.41 18.68
CA PHE A 123 15.16 -12.97 18.90
C PHE A 123 14.04 -12.52 19.82
N THR A 124 13.31 -13.41 20.52
CA THR A 124 12.09 -13.06 21.30
C THR A 124 11.08 -12.29 20.45
N MET A 125 10.83 -12.82 19.26
CA MET A 125 9.77 -12.38 18.35
C MET A 125 8.88 -13.57 18.05
N GLU A 126 7.60 -13.29 17.86
CA GLU A 126 6.58 -14.30 17.63
C GLU A 126 5.64 -13.80 16.53
N ILE A 127 5.10 -14.73 15.75
CA ILE A 127 4.08 -14.43 14.76
C ILE A 127 2.75 -14.30 15.50
N ASN A 128 2.02 -13.22 15.27
CA ASN A 128 0.65 -13.10 15.75
C ASN A 128 -0.28 -13.90 14.83
N PHE A 129 -0.45 -15.20 15.13
CA PHE A 129 -1.31 -16.08 14.33
C PHE A 129 -2.79 -15.68 14.35
N SER A 130 -3.25 -14.96 15.38
CA SER A 130 -4.64 -14.46 15.44
C SER A 130 -4.93 -13.35 14.42
N GLU A 131 -3.90 -12.60 14.03
CA GLU A 131 -3.96 -11.55 12.99
C GLU A 131 -3.41 -12.06 11.64
N SER A 132 -2.94 -13.31 11.58
CA SER A 132 -2.38 -13.91 10.36
C SER A 132 -3.48 -14.59 9.55
N GLU A 133 -3.72 -14.07 8.35
CA GLU A 133 -4.80 -14.52 7.48
C GLU A 133 -4.26 -15.28 6.25
N LEU A 134 -5.03 -16.27 5.78
CA LEU A 134 -4.76 -17.00 4.54
C LEU A 134 -5.82 -16.65 3.49
N LEU A 135 -5.38 -16.15 2.33
CA LEU A 135 -6.24 -15.97 1.16
C LEU A 135 -5.86 -16.98 0.08
N VAL A 136 -6.83 -17.79 -0.32
CA VAL A 136 -6.68 -18.73 -1.43
C VAL A 136 -7.40 -18.15 -2.65
N ARG A 137 -6.68 -18.03 -3.77
CA ARG A 137 -7.24 -17.65 -5.07
C ARG A 137 -7.19 -18.86 -6.00
N GLN A 138 -8.35 -19.43 -6.29
CA GLN A 138 -8.49 -20.54 -7.24
C GLN A 138 -9.27 -20.07 -8.47
N PRO A 139 -8.67 -20.07 -9.66
CA PRO A 139 -9.38 -19.74 -10.89
C PRO A 139 -10.57 -20.69 -11.12
N GLY A 140 -11.75 -20.14 -11.41
CA GLY A 140 -12.95 -20.92 -11.70
C GLY A 140 -13.71 -21.50 -10.49
N HIS A 141 -13.15 -21.41 -9.28
CA HIS A 141 -13.86 -21.85 -8.08
C HIS A 141 -14.68 -20.69 -7.47
N THR A 142 -16.00 -20.79 -7.51
CA THR A 142 -16.92 -19.85 -6.87
C THR A 142 -17.15 -20.18 -5.40
N GLY A 143 -16.07 -20.24 -4.61
CA GLY A 143 -16.10 -20.22 -3.13
C GLY A 143 -17.29 -20.92 -2.46
N GLU A 144 -17.58 -22.17 -2.84
CA GLU A 144 -18.76 -22.90 -2.35
C GLU A 144 -18.58 -23.42 -0.90
N GLY A 145 -17.46 -23.07 -0.25
CA GLY A 145 -17.21 -23.31 1.17
C GLY A 145 -17.20 -22.04 2.03
N LEU A 146 -17.63 -22.17 3.28
CA LEU A 146 -17.31 -21.19 4.32
C LEU A 146 -15.80 -21.21 4.57
N PRO A 147 -15.14 -20.05 4.74
CA PRO A 147 -13.73 -20.02 5.12
C PRO A 147 -13.52 -20.77 6.44
N ARG A 148 -12.52 -21.65 6.49
CA ARG A 148 -12.21 -22.47 7.68
C ARG A 148 -10.80 -22.16 8.17
N GLN A 149 -10.53 -22.50 9.42
CA GLN A 149 -9.15 -22.48 9.91
C GLN A 149 -8.34 -23.57 9.19
N VAL A 150 -7.14 -23.20 8.74
CA VAL A 150 -6.21 -24.10 8.06
C VAL A 150 -4.97 -24.22 8.94
N ARG A 151 -4.43 -25.43 9.06
CA ARG A 151 -3.20 -25.67 9.82
C ARG A 151 -2.00 -25.54 8.89
N ILE A 152 -1.09 -24.63 9.20
CA ILE A 152 0.16 -24.39 8.46
C ILE A 152 1.30 -24.44 9.48
N ALA A 153 2.27 -25.34 9.27
CA ALA A 153 3.40 -25.56 10.16
C ALA A 153 2.98 -25.81 11.62
N GLY A 154 1.85 -26.49 11.84
CA GLY A 154 1.30 -26.77 13.17
C GLY A 154 0.42 -25.66 13.77
N HIS A 155 0.40 -24.46 13.18
CA HIS A 155 -0.35 -23.30 13.65
C HIS A 155 -1.64 -23.07 12.87
N LEU A 156 -2.67 -22.50 13.51
CA LEU A 156 -3.95 -22.21 12.87
C LEU A 156 -3.93 -20.84 12.23
N PHE A 157 -4.28 -20.78 10.95
CA PHE A 157 -4.50 -19.56 10.18
C PHE A 157 -5.96 -19.46 9.82
N GLN A 158 -6.52 -18.25 9.93
CA GLN A 158 -7.88 -18.01 9.48
C GLN A 158 -7.88 -17.86 7.96
N GLN A 159 -8.55 -18.79 7.25
CA GLN A 159 -8.83 -18.54 5.84
C GLN A 159 -9.84 -17.41 5.73
N VAL A 160 -9.59 -16.47 4.82
CA VAL A 160 -10.47 -15.32 4.58
C VAL A 160 -10.75 -15.18 3.09
N ARG A 161 -11.88 -14.54 2.77
CA ARG A 161 -12.22 -14.19 1.38
C ARG A 161 -11.54 -12.89 0.93
N ARG A 162 -11.01 -12.12 1.86
CA ARG A 162 -10.38 -10.81 1.63
C ARG A 162 -9.28 -10.57 2.67
N ILE A 163 -8.11 -10.18 2.21
CA ILE A 163 -7.00 -9.68 3.05
C ILE A 163 -6.82 -8.18 2.82
N VAL A 164 -6.43 -7.46 3.87
CA VAL A 164 -6.01 -6.06 3.77
C VAL A 164 -4.49 -5.99 3.96
N CYS A 165 -3.75 -5.75 2.88
CA CYS A 165 -2.28 -5.60 2.93
C CYS A 165 -1.90 -4.14 2.69
N LEU A 166 -1.26 -3.49 3.69
CA LEU A 166 -0.88 -2.07 3.63
C LEU A 166 -2.05 -1.15 3.25
N GLY A 167 -3.24 -1.51 3.73
CA GLY A 167 -4.48 -0.83 3.40
C GLY A 167 -5.13 -1.26 2.07
N ALA A 168 -4.45 -1.99 1.19
CA ALA A 168 -5.04 -2.48 -0.06
C ALA A 168 -5.88 -3.75 0.14
N VAL A 169 -7.12 -3.74 -0.35
CA VAL A 169 -8.01 -4.91 -0.31
C VAL A 169 -7.69 -5.87 -1.44
N ILE A 170 -7.38 -7.11 -1.08
CA ILE A 170 -7.15 -8.20 -2.01
C ILE A 170 -8.22 -9.27 -1.71
N GLY A 171 -9.18 -9.44 -2.62
CA GLY A 171 -10.24 -10.46 -2.49
C GLY A 171 -9.89 -11.78 -3.17
N GLU A 172 -10.64 -12.84 -2.90
CA GLU A 172 -10.51 -14.15 -3.57
C GLU A 172 -10.83 -14.05 -5.07
N GLY A 173 -11.76 -13.15 -5.44
CA GLY A 173 -12.13 -12.86 -6.82
C GLY A 173 -11.46 -11.61 -7.39
N LEU A 174 -11.90 -11.23 -8.60
CA LEU A 174 -11.45 -10.03 -9.33
C LEU A 174 -12.34 -8.80 -9.07
N ASP A 175 -13.26 -8.89 -8.11
CA ASP A 175 -14.15 -7.78 -7.76
C ASP A 175 -13.39 -6.67 -7.01
N ARG A 176 -13.59 -5.44 -7.49
CA ARG A 176 -12.98 -4.22 -6.95
C ARG A 176 -13.95 -3.39 -6.12
N GLN A 177 -15.22 -3.76 -6.04
CA GLN A 177 -16.17 -3.08 -5.17
C GLN A 177 -15.69 -3.05 -3.71
N PRO A 178 -15.14 -4.11 -3.11
CA PRO A 178 -14.69 -4.08 -1.72
C PRO A 178 -13.63 -3.00 -1.46
N MET A 179 -12.67 -2.89 -2.38
CA MET A 179 -11.65 -1.84 -2.38
C MET A 179 -12.27 -0.44 -2.43
N VAL A 180 -13.17 -0.19 -3.39
CA VAL A 180 -13.88 1.09 -3.53
C VAL A 180 -14.66 1.45 -2.26
N HIS A 181 -15.43 0.51 -1.70
CA HIS A 181 -16.20 0.72 -0.47
C HIS A 181 -15.28 1.02 0.71
N GLN A 182 -14.13 0.35 0.83
CA GLN A 182 -13.18 0.63 1.90
C GLN A 182 -12.59 2.05 1.80
N ARG A 183 -12.25 2.51 0.59
CA ARG A 183 -11.77 3.89 0.35
C ARG A 183 -12.83 4.92 0.74
N ILE A 184 -14.07 4.71 0.32
CA ILE A 184 -15.21 5.58 0.65
C ILE A 184 -15.42 5.63 2.16
N ARG A 185 -15.47 4.47 2.84
CA ARG A 185 -15.65 4.42 4.31
C ARG A 185 -14.52 5.14 5.05
N ARG A 186 -13.26 4.99 4.61
CA ARG A 186 -12.13 5.73 5.22
C ARG A 186 -12.27 7.23 5.03
N ALA A 187 -12.65 7.67 3.83
CA ALA A 187 -12.89 9.09 3.55
C ALA A 187 -14.06 9.67 4.36
N GLN A 188 -15.17 8.93 4.45
CA GLN A 188 -16.34 9.28 5.26
C GLN A 188 -15.98 9.41 6.74
N ARG A 189 -15.21 8.48 7.32
CA ARG A 189 -14.71 8.59 8.70
C ARG A 189 -13.83 9.83 8.89
N GLY A 190 -12.95 10.12 7.95
CA GLY A 190 -12.13 11.33 7.97
C GLY A 190 -12.98 12.61 7.96
N ALA A 191 -14.00 12.68 7.10
CA ALA A 191 -14.91 13.81 7.05
C ALA A 191 -15.74 13.92 8.35
N ALA A 192 -16.29 12.81 8.84
CA ALA A 192 -17.05 12.76 10.09
C ALA A 192 -16.24 13.23 11.31
N ALA A 193 -14.93 12.96 11.34
CA ALA A 193 -14.04 13.46 12.39
C ALA A 193 -13.80 14.99 12.31
N LEU A 194 -13.87 15.58 11.11
CA LEU A 194 -13.65 17.02 10.91
C LEU A 194 -14.92 17.85 11.13
N LEU A 195 -16.09 17.31 10.75
CA LEU A 195 -17.36 18.03 10.76
C LEU A 195 -17.70 18.70 12.11
N PRO A 196 -17.59 18.05 13.28
CA PRO A 196 -17.91 18.70 14.57
C PRO A 196 -17.07 19.95 14.82
N THR A 197 -15.78 19.91 14.49
CA THR A 197 -14.86 21.04 14.65
C THR A 197 -15.20 22.16 13.68
N PHE A 198 -15.52 21.85 12.43
CA PHE A 198 -15.88 22.86 11.44
C PHE A 198 -17.22 23.54 11.77
N HIS A 199 -18.19 22.80 12.31
CA HIS A 199 -19.45 23.38 12.79
C HIS A 199 -19.25 24.33 13.97
N ARG A 200 -18.38 23.97 14.94
CA ARG A 200 -18.07 24.84 16.09
C ARG A 200 -17.21 26.05 15.71
N HIS A 201 -16.29 25.85 14.76
CA HIS A 201 -15.34 26.86 14.32
C HIS A 201 -15.32 26.94 12.79
N PRO A 202 -16.32 27.61 12.17
CA PRO A 202 -16.40 27.74 10.71
C PRO A 202 -15.14 28.36 10.11
N LEU A 203 -14.53 27.63 9.17
CA LEU A 203 -13.32 28.01 8.47
C LEU A 203 -13.64 28.67 7.11
N PRO A 204 -12.74 29.51 6.55
CA PRO A 204 -12.90 30.00 5.19
C PRO A 204 -12.95 28.85 4.16
N VAL A 205 -13.76 28.97 3.11
CA VAL A 205 -13.91 27.91 2.09
C VAL A 205 -12.58 27.43 1.52
N ARG A 206 -11.64 28.33 1.25
CA ARG A 206 -10.31 27.95 0.71
C ARG A 206 -9.56 27.02 1.66
N LEU A 207 -9.70 27.20 2.97
CA LEU A 207 -9.08 26.34 3.98
C LEU A 207 -9.82 24.99 4.08
N VAL A 208 -11.16 25.00 4.08
CA VAL A 208 -11.96 23.76 4.04
C VAL A 208 -11.61 22.93 2.81
N TYR A 209 -11.52 23.56 1.65
CA TYR A 209 -11.14 22.93 0.40
C TYR A 209 -9.70 22.37 0.45
N LYS A 210 -8.75 23.13 1.03
CA LYS A 210 -7.39 22.65 1.25
C LYS A 210 -7.38 21.39 2.14
N LEU A 211 -8.13 21.39 3.24
CA LEU A 211 -8.25 20.25 4.15
C LEU A 211 -8.87 19.03 3.47
N TYR A 212 -9.92 19.24 2.66
CA TYR A 212 -10.48 18.18 1.81
C TYR A 212 -9.40 17.58 0.89
N ARG A 213 -8.64 18.41 0.19
CA ARG A 213 -7.57 17.97 -0.74
C ARG A 213 -6.42 17.24 -0.04
N THR A 214 -6.12 17.57 1.22
CA THR A 214 -4.98 16.97 1.95
C THR A 214 -5.37 15.76 2.80
N ILE A 215 -6.64 15.61 3.16
CA ILE A 215 -7.09 14.55 4.09
C ILE A 215 -8.05 13.58 3.38
N ILE A 216 -9.11 14.11 2.77
CA ILE A 216 -10.22 13.30 2.24
C ILE A 216 -9.91 12.74 0.85
N SER A 217 -9.43 13.59 -0.07
CA SER A 217 -9.07 13.14 -1.41
C SER A 217 -7.98 12.05 -1.42
N PRO A 218 -6.92 12.12 -0.59
CA PRO A 218 -5.94 11.03 -0.47
C PRO A 218 -6.57 9.74 0.07
N ALA A 219 -7.47 9.83 1.05
CA ALA A 219 -8.19 8.66 1.57
C ALA A 219 -9.05 7.97 0.50
N LEU A 220 -9.69 8.74 -0.40
CA LEU A 220 -10.44 8.21 -1.54
C LEU A 220 -9.52 7.60 -2.63
N SER A 221 -8.36 8.22 -2.86
CA SER A 221 -7.49 7.90 -4.01
C SER A 221 -6.40 6.85 -3.75
N TYR A 222 -6.14 6.54 -2.48
CA TYR A 222 -5.12 5.56 -2.08
C TYR A 222 -5.32 4.23 -2.83
N GLU A 223 -4.23 3.58 -3.24
CA GLU A 223 -4.16 2.35 -4.08
C GLU A 223 -4.82 2.40 -5.47
N LEU A 224 -5.65 3.39 -5.80
CA LEU A 224 -6.28 3.46 -7.12
C LEU A 224 -5.28 3.66 -8.28
N CYS A 225 -4.08 4.14 -7.99
CA CYS A 225 -3.00 4.24 -8.95
C CYS A 225 -2.40 2.89 -9.36
N THR A 226 -2.65 1.80 -8.63
CA THR A 226 -2.20 0.43 -8.93
C THR A 226 -3.37 -0.48 -9.34
N ALA A 227 -4.61 -0.08 -9.05
CA ALA A 227 -5.81 -0.81 -9.42
C ALA A 227 -6.36 -0.40 -10.79
N ALA A 228 -7.09 -1.31 -11.42
CA ALA A 228 -7.93 -0.92 -12.54
C ALA A 228 -9.19 -0.21 -12.05
N SER A 229 -9.72 0.70 -12.86
CA SER A 229 -10.98 1.38 -12.58
C SER A 229 -11.98 1.06 -13.67
N THR A 230 -13.15 0.55 -13.30
CA THR A 230 -14.30 0.42 -14.22
C THR A 230 -15.11 1.72 -14.27
N VAL A 231 -15.99 1.85 -15.27
CA VAL A 231 -16.97 2.94 -15.40
C VAL A 231 -17.71 3.15 -14.09
N ARG A 232 -18.34 2.07 -13.61
CA ARG A 232 -19.08 2.03 -12.34
C ARG A 232 -18.24 2.51 -11.16
N SER A 233 -17.03 1.98 -10.99
CA SER A 233 -16.17 2.35 -9.85
C SER A 233 -15.79 3.83 -9.84
N ARG A 234 -15.54 4.43 -11.01
CA ARG A 234 -15.22 5.86 -11.13
C ARG A 234 -16.43 6.72 -10.81
N ALA A 235 -17.59 6.38 -11.39
CA ALA A 235 -18.81 7.12 -11.15
C ALA A 235 -19.18 7.12 -9.66
N THR A 236 -19.06 5.97 -8.98
CA THR A 236 -19.26 5.88 -7.52
C THR A 236 -18.27 6.76 -6.76
N LEU A 237 -16.96 6.66 -7.06
CA LEU A 237 -15.93 7.46 -6.37
C LEU A 237 -16.09 8.96 -6.61
N GLN A 238 -16.46 9.37 -7.83
CA GLN A 238 -16.74 10.77 -8.18
C GLN A 238 -17.96 11.30 -7.43
N ARG A 239 -19.04 10.52 -7.37
CA ARG A 239 -20.25 10.89 -6.60
C ARG A 239 -19.91 11.08 -5.13
N GLU A 240 -19.25 10.10 -4.51
CA GLU A 240 -18.87 10.17 -3.09
C GLU A 240 -17.89 11.32 -2.81
N SER A 241 -16.94 11.55 -3.72
CA SER A 241 -16.03 12.70 -3.67
C SER A 241 -16.80 14.03 -3.64
N ALA A 242 -17.82 14.18 -4.49
CA ALA A 242 -18.65 15.38 -4.53
C ALA A 242 -19.51 15.53 -3.27
N VAL A 243 -20.14 14.45 -2.78
CA VAL A 243 -20.93 14.45 -1.54
C VAL A 243 -20.07 14.90 -0.35
N LEU A 244 -18.88 14.32 -0.18
CA LEU A 244 -17.99 14.66 0.92
C LEU A 244 -17.46 16.10 0.82
N LEU A 245 -17.11 16.55 -0.39
CA LEU A 245 -16.67 17.92 -0.60
C LEU A 245 -17.79 18.92 -0.26
N ASN A 246 -19.00 18.71 -0.80
CA ASN A 246 -20.13 19.59 -0.57
C ASN A 246 -20.55 19.61 0.90
N GLY A 247 -20.54 18.46 1.57
CA GLY A 247 -20.82 18.37 3.00
C GLY A 247 -19.85 19.19 3.85
N LEU A 248 -18.55 19.15 3.53
CA LEU A 248 -17.55 19.98 4.22
C LEU A 248 -17.69 21.46 3.86
N LEU A 249 -17.87 21.79 2.59
CA LEU A 249 -18.05 23.19 2.15
C LEU A 249 -19.31 23.84 2.76
N GLY A 250 -20.36 23.06 3.00
CA GLY A 250 -21.57 23.53 3.70
C GLY A 250 -21.33 23.99 5.14
N THR A 251 -20.17 23.67 5.73
CA THR A 251 -19.76 24.14 7.07
C THR A 251 -18.90 25.41 7.03
N ALA A 252 -18.55 25.91 5.85
CA ALA A 252 -17.63 27.03 5.71
C ALA A 252 -18.25 28.37 6.14
N ARG A 253 -17.39 29.28 6.61
CA ARG A 253 -17.77 30.64 7.02
C ARG A 253 -18.22 31.46 5.82
N GLY A 254 -19.38 32.12 5.95
CA GLY A 254 -19.90 33.04 4.93
C GLY A 254 -20.64 32.34 3.79
N GLY A 255 -21.10 31.10 3.98
CA GLY A 255 -21.79 30.32 2.94
C GLY A 255 -20.80 29.74 1.93
N THR A 256 -21.25 29.51 0.69
CA THR A 256 -20.47 28.89 -0.38
C THR A 256 -19.90 29.96 -1.35
N PRO A 257 -18.74 30.60 -1.08
CA PRO A 257 -18.02 31.33 -2.12
C PRO A 257 -17.60 30.37 -3.25
N ALA A 258 -17.72 30.84 -4.49
CA ALA A 258 -17.47 30.04 -5.68
C ALA A 258 -15.99 29.67 -5.79
N LEU A 259 -15.66 28.40 -5.51
CA LEU A 259 -14.45 27.79 -6.09
C LEU A 259 -14.62 27.87 -7.61
N THR A 260 -13.58 28.30 -8.31
CA THR A 260 -13.64 28.37 -9.77
C THR A 260 -13.80 26.96 -10.36
N PRO A 261 -14.49 26.80 -11.51
CA PRO A 261 -14.53 25.53 -12.22
C PRO A 261 -13.15 24.95 -12.49
N GLN A 262 -12.16 25.83 -12.71
CA GLN A 262 -10.75 25.45 -12.85
C GLN A 262 -10.19 24.81 -11.58
N GLU A 263 -10.37 25.43 -10.40
CA GLU A 263 -9.92 24.87 -9.12
C GLU A 263 -10.53 23.48 -8.88
N LEU A 264 -11.85 23.36 -9.09
CA LEU A 264 -12.58 22.10 -8.95
C LEU A 264 -12.09 21.03 -9.94
N GLY A 265 -11.86 21.41 -11.20
CA GLY A 265 -11.35 20.50 -12.23
C GLY A 265 -9.89 20.07 -12.05
N GLU A 266 -9.02 20.97 -11.57
CA GLU A 266 -7.62 20.65 -11.27
C GLU A 266 -7.45 19.68 -10.11
N SER A 267 -8.39 19.69 -9.17
CA SER A 267 -8.39 18.84 -7.98
C SER A 267 -9.42 17.73 -8.04
N SER A 268 -9.98 17.45 -9.22
CA SER A 268 -10.92 16.34 -9.37
C SER A 268 -10.24 15.02 -9.01
N LEU A 269 -10.97 14.16 -8.29
CA LEU A 269 -10.47 12.84 -7.89
C LEU A 269 -10.03 12.03 -9.11
N ALA A 270 -10.79 12.11 -10.21
CA ALA A 270 -10.45 11.44 -11.47
C ALA A 270 -9.09 11.90 -12.00
N ARG A 271 -8.85 13.21 -12.10
CA ARG A 271 -7.57 13.75 -12.57
C ARG A 271 -6.41 13.34 -11.64
N ALA A 272 -6.63 13.35 -10.33
CA ALA A 272 -5.63 12.92 -9.35
C ALA A 272 -5.25 11.44 -9.52
N VAL A 273 -6.23 10.55 -9.67
CA VAL A 273 -6.02 9.11 -9.90
C VAL A 273 -5.31 8.87 -11.23
N CYS A 274 -5.75 9.51 -12.32
CA CYS A 274 -5.10 9.36 -13.63
C CYS A 274 -3.62 9.81 -13.59
N ARG A 275 -3.34 10.97 -12.98
CA ARG A 275 -1.97 11.46 -12.81
C ARG A 275 -1.12 10.48 -12.00
N ALA A 276 -1.67 9.96 -10.90
CA ALA A 276 -0.96 9.01 -10.05
C ALA A 276 -0.66 7.70 -10.78
N ARG A 277 -1.62 7.16 -11.55
CA ARG A 277 -1.45 5.95 -12.36
C ARG A 277 -0.38 6.11 -13.45
N ILE A 278 -0.40 7.22 -14.18
CA ILE A 278 0.62 7.51 -15.21
C ILE A 278 2.01 7.67 -14.57
N ARG A 279 2.11 8.37 -13.44
CA ARG A 279 3.38 8.51 -12.70
C ARG A 279 3.89 7.17 -12.19
N TYR A 280 3.00 6.30 -11.72
CA TYR A 280 3.32 4.95 -11.27
C TYR A 280 3.79 4.07 -12.44
N TYR A 281 3.14 4.14 -13.61
CA TYR A 281 3.65 3.48 -14.81
C TYR A 281 5.05 3.97 -15.21
N GLY A 282 5.30 5.28 -15.15
CA GLY A 282 6.66 5.80 -15.34
C GLY A 282 7.64 5.26 -14.29
N HIS A 283 7.20 5.04 -13.05
CA HIS A 283 8.02 4.40 -12.02
C HIS A 283 8.40 2.97 -12.41
N ILE A 284 7.48 2.19 -12.97
CA ILE A 284 7.73 0.84 -13.48
C ILE A 284 8.74 0.87 -14.63
N ILE A 285 8.54 1.73 -15.64
CA ILE A 285 9.44 1.81 -16.82
C ILE A 285 10.89 2.11 -16.42
N ARG A 286 11.08 3.00 -15.43
CA ARG A 286 12.40 3.42 -14.95
C ARG A 286 13.14 2.36 -14.13
N ARG A 287 12.49 1.27 -13.72
CA ARG A 287 13.18 0.18 -13.01
C ARG A 287 14.13 -0.59 -13.95
N PRO A 288 15.20 -1.21 -13.42
CA PRO A 288 16.05 -2.09 -14.21
C PRO A 288 15.28 -3.29 -14.78
N GLN A 289 15.83 -3.94 -15.80
CA GLN A 289 15.30 -5.21 -16.31
C GLN A 289 15.30 -6.27 -15.20
N GLY A 290 14.34 -7.20 -15.21
CA GLY A 290 14.18 -8.20 -14.15
C GLY A 290 13.56 -7.67 -12.85
N HIS A 291 13.34 -6.36 -12.70
CA HIS A 291 12.73 -5.83 -11.48
C HIS A 291 11.28 -6.34 -11.31
N ILE A 292 10.89 -6.75 -10.10
CA ILE A 292 9.60 -7.39 -9.76
C ILE A 292 8.39 -6.58 -10.23
N LEU A 293 8.45 -5.25 -10.14
CA LEU A 293 7.41 -4.37 -10.69
C LEU A 293 7.25 -4.45 -12.20
N LYS A 294 8.34 -4.61 -12.96
CA LYS A 294 8.29 -4.85 -14.41
C LYS A 294 7.78 -6.26 -14.67
N SER A 295 8.30 -7.27 -13.97
CA SER A 295 7.81 -8.64 -14.06
C SER A 295 6.29 -8.67 -13.82
N ALA A 296 5.81 -8.07 -12.73
CA ALA A 296 4.39 -7.95 -12.38
C ALA A 296 3.56 -7.20 -13.43
N PHE A 297 4.12 -6.14 -14.04
CA PHE A 297 3.44 -5.45 -15.13
C PHE A 297 3.33 -6.32 -16.39
N HIS A 298 4.31 -7.18 -16.67
CA HIS A 298 4.32 -8.07 -17.83
C HIS A 298 3.70 -9.45 -17.56
N LEU A 299 3.36 -9.76 -16.31
CA LEU A 299 2.77 -11.03 -15.92
C LEU A 299 1.54 -11.34 -16.78
N ARG A 300 1.61 -12.49 -17.47
CA ARG A 300 0.48 -13.12 -18.12
C ARG A 300 0.07 -14.31 -17.30
N LEU A 301 -1.18 -14.32 -16.84
CA LEU A 301 -1.74 -15.50 -16.18
C LEU A 301 -2.02 -16.54 -17.27
N GLY A 302 -1.63 -17.80 -17.03
CA GLY A 302 -1.81 -18.89 -17.98
C GLY A 302 -3.28 -19.28 -18.21
N TRP A 303 -4.18 -18.87 -17.31
CA TRP A 303 -5.62 -19.08 -17.41
C TRP A 303 -6.37 -17.75 -17.39
N LEU A 304 -7.32 -17.59 -18.31
CA LEU A 304 -8.25 -16.47 -18.38
C LEU A 304 -9.65 -16.97 -18.09
N MET A 305 -10.45 -16.19 -17.36
CA MET A 305 -11.87 -16.52 -17.18
C MET A 305 -12.56 -16.62 -18.54
N GLN A 306 -13.38 -17.67 -18.73
CA GLN A 306 -14.26 -17.76 -19.89
C GLN A 306 -15.36 -16.68 -19.80
N GLY A 307 -15.64 -15.99 -20.91
CA GLY A 307 -16.60 -14.88 -20.98
C GLY A 307 -15.94 -13.51 -21.13
N ARG A 308 -16.62 -12.44 -20.67
CA ARG A 308 -16.15 -11.06 -20.81
C ARG A 308 -14.83 -10.87 -20.03
N PRO A 309 -13.71 -10.50 -20.69
CA PRO A 309 -12.45 -10.26 -20.01
C PRO A 309 -12.57 -9.20 -18.91
N CYS A 310 -11.89 -9.43 -17.80
CA CYS A 310 -11.85 -8.47 -16.71
C CYS A 310 -11.04 -7.23 -17.12
N PHE A 311 -11.61 -6.04 -16.88
CA PHE A 311 -10.92 -4.77 -17.11
C PHE A 311 -9.62 -4.71 -16.30
N THR A 312 -8.48 -4.47 -16.95
CA THR A 312 -7.14 -4.59 -16.36
C THR A 312 -6.54 -3.24 -15.99
N TYR A 313 -5.43 -3.29 -15.22
CA TYR A 313 -4.61 -2.12 -14.95
C TYR A 313 -4.13 -1.46 -16.25
N LYS A 314 -3.72 -2.25 -17.25
CA LYS A 314 -3.25 -1.77 -18.54
C LYS A 314 -4.36 -1.05 -19.31
N ASP A 315 -5.59 -1.55 -19.27
CA ASP A 315 -6.75 -0.89 -19.90
C ASP A 315 -7.04 0.47 -19.25
N SER A 316 -6.95 0.51 -17.92
CA SER A 316 -7.10 1.75 -17.15
C SER A 316 -6.01 2.76 -17.50
N LEU A 317 -4.75 2.30 -17.59
CA LEU A 317 -3.61 3.12 -17.98
C LEU A 317 -3.75 3.65 -19.41
N LYS A 318 -4.06 2.80 -20.39
CA LYS A 318 -4.29 3.20 -21.80
C LYS A 318 -5.31 4.32 -21.88
N ARG A 319 -6.42 4.18 -21.15
CA ARG A 319 -7.48 5.17 -21.12
C ARG A 319 -7.07 6.46 -20.42
N ASP A 320 -6.32 6.38 -19.32
CA ASP A 320 -5.81 7.56 -18.63
C ASP A 320 -4.81 8.35 -19.49
N LEU A 321 -3.96 7.66 -20.27
CA LEU A 321 -3.04 8.31 -21.20
C LEU A 321 -3.77 9.10 -22.29
N ARG A 322 -4.99 8.68 -22.69
CA ARG A 322 -5.86 9.41 -23.63
C ARG A 322 -6.53 10.64 -23.01
N ARG A 323 -6.60 10.73 -21.69
CA ARG A 323 -7.15 11.90 -20.97
C ARG A 323 -6.20 13.10 -20.92
N PHE A 324 -5.01 12.96 -21.48
CA PHE A 324 -4.05 14.04 -21.63
C PHE A 324 -3.57 14.10 -23.09
N PRO A 325 -3.30 15.30 -23.62
CA PRO A 325 -2.60 15.43 -24.89
C PRO A 325 -1.33 14.58 -24.94
N ARG A 326 -1.18 13.86 -26.05
CA ARG A 326 0.00 13.02 -26.29
C ARG A 326 1.25 13.91 -26.34
N PRO A 327 2.29 13.62 -25.54
CA PRO A 327 3.56 14.35 -25.61
C PRO A 327 4.21 14.18 -27.00
N ALA A 328 4.85 15.22 -27.53
CA ALA A 328 5.53 15.16 -28.83
C ALA A 328 6.56 14.03 -28.92
N GLU A 329 7.31 13.80 -27.84
CA GLU A 329 8.31 12.74 -27.73
C GLU A 329 7.73 11.35 -27.41
N GLY A 330 6.41 11.26 -27.19
CA GLY A 330 5.71 10.05 -26.78
C GLY A 330 5.80 9.76 -25.27
N TRP A 331 4.80 9.03 -24.75
CA TRP A 331 4.69 8.73 -23.33
C TRP A 331 5.89 7.94 -22.78
N ARG A 332 6.38 6.92 -23.50
CA ARG A 332 7.50 6.09 -23.02
C ARG A 332 8.77 6.91 -22.81
N ARG A 333 9.09 7.86 -23.70
CA ARG A 333 10.26 8.73 -23.59
C ARG A 333 10.08 9.75 -22.46
N LEU A 334 8.95 10.45 -22.44
CA LEU A 334 8.62 11.43 -21.39
C LEU A 334 8.70 10.80 -19.99
N LEU A 335 8.14 9.60 -19.82
CA LEU A 335 8.08 8.92 -18.54
C LEU A 335 9.42 8.41 -18.04
N ARG A 336 10.51 8.46 -18.84
CA ARG A 336 11.86 8.21 -18.31
C ARG A 336 12.35 9.33 -17.40
N SER A 337 11.83 10.56 -17.55
CA SER A 337 12.11 11.68 -16.65
C SER A 337 10.95 11.94 -15.69
N LYS A 338 11.18 11.72 -14.40
CA LYS A 338 10.18 11.99 -13.35
C LYS A 338 9.77 13.47 -13.35
N ALA A 339 10.72 14.38 -13.55
CA ALA A 339 10.48 15.81 -13.56
C ALA A 339 9.67 16.24 -14.79
N ALA A 340 10.08 15.84 -15.99
CA ALA A 340 9.38 16.19 -17.23
C ALA A 340 7.95 15.64 -17.24
N ALA A 341 7.76 14.38 -16.85
CA ALA A 341 6.42 13.78 -16.74
C ALA A 341 5.54 14.52 -15.74
N SER A 342 6.09 14.95 -14.60
CA SER A 342 5.32 15.69 -13.59
C SER A 342 4.90 17.06 -14.11
N LEU A 343 5.79 17.75 -14.82
CA LEU A 343 5.52 19.05 -15.43
C LEU A 343 4.46 18.96 -16.52
N HIS A 344 4.58 17.98 -17.43
CA HIS A 344 3.59 17.71 -18.48
C HIS A 344 2.22 17.46 -17.88
N LEU A 345 2.12 16.51 -16.94
CA LEU A 345 0.84 16.17 -16.31
C LEU A 345 0.22 17.33 -15.52
N GLN A 346 1.04 18.24 -14.97
CA GLN A 346 0.58 19.44 -14.28
C GLN A 346 -0.04 20.46 -15.23
N ARG A 347 0.65 20.76 -16.34
CA ARG A 347 0.26 21.81 -17.29
C ARG A 347 -0.78 21.36 -18.31
N ALA A 348 -0.75 20.08 -18.70
CA ALA A 348 -1.61 19.57 -19.76
C ALA A 348 -3.09 19.65 -19.36
N PRO A 349 -3.97 20.12 -20.27
CA PRO A 349 -5.41 20.08 -20.05
C PRO A 349 -5.86 18.63 -19.84
N PHE A 350 -6.84 18.46 -18.96
CA PHE A 350 -7.45 17.16 -18.70
C PHE A 350 -8.68 17.02 -19.56
N LEU A 351 -8.66 16.05 -20.47
CA LEU A 351 -9.75 15.75 -21.38
C LEU A 351 -10.74 14.86 -20.63
N ASP A 352 -11.72 15.47 -19.97
CA ASP A 352 -12.79 14.74 -19.31
C ASP A 352 -13.83 14.35 -20.36
N GLN A 353 -13.69 13.17 -20.95
CA GLN A 353 -14.69 12.66 -21.89
C GLN A 353 -15.93 12.21 -21.13
N GLN A 354 -17.07 12.82 -21.47
CA GLN A 354 -18.42 12.32 -21.17
C GLN A 354 -18.80 11.11 -22.06
N GLU A 355 -18.00 10.79 -23.08
CA GLU A 355 -18.24 9.66 -23.98
C GLU A 355 -17.36 8.47 -23.59
N GLU A 356 -17.97 7.55 -22.84
CA GLU A 356 -17.46 6.18 -22.67
C GLU A 356 -18.18 5.26 -23.66
N GLU A 357 -18.00 5.50 -24.97
CA GLU A 357 -18.39 4.54 -26.00
C GLU A 357 -17.24 3.63 -26.43
N GLU A 358 -17.64 2.43 -26.82
CA GLU A 358 -16.85 1.23 -27.03
C GLU A 358 -15.94 1.30 -28.26
N GLY A 359 -14.95 0.40 -28.28
CA GLY A 359 -14.40 -0.10 -29.54
C GLY A 359 -13.45 0.84 -30.27
N THR A 360 -12.20 0.90 -29.82
CA THR A 360 -11.10 0.99 -30.79
C THR A 360 -9.88 0.30 -30.20
N GLU A 361 -9.64 -0.92 -30.70
CA GLU A 361 -8.36 -1.57 -30.56
C GLU A 361 -7.29 -0.68 -31.19
N VAL A 362 -6.25 -0.39 -30.42
CA VAL A 362 -5.02 0.17 -30.97
C VAL A 362 -3.89 -0.67 -30.41
N GLU A 363 -3.35 -1.52 -31.28
CA GLU A 363 -1.99 -2.01 -31.19
C GLU A 363 -1.04 -0.81 -31.13
N GLY A 364 -0.23 -0.77 -30.09
CA GLY A 364 0.67 0.34 -29.83
C GLY A 364 1.27 0.14 -28.45
N ASP A 365 2.57 -0.15 -28.43
CA ASP A 365 3.37 -0.58 -27.29
C ASP A 365 3.08 0.20 -25.98
N VAL A 366 2.20 -0.36 -25.15
CA VAL A 366 2.04 -0.01 -23.72
C VAL A 366 2.59 -1.12 -22.87
#